data_AF-R6DWZ6-F1
#
_entry.id   AF-R6DWZ6-F1
#
_cell.length_a   1.000
_cell.length_b   1.000
_cell.length_c   1.000
_cell.angle_alpha   90.00
_cell.angle_beta   90.00
_cell.angle_gamma   90.00
#
_symmetry.space_group_name_H-M   'P 1'
#
loop_
_entity.id
_entity.type
_entity.pdbx_description
1 polymer ?
#
loop_
_entity_poly.entity_id
_entity_poly.type
_entity_poly.pdbx_seq_one_letter_code
_entity_poly.pdbx_strand_id
1 'polypeptide(L)'
;MRIYTLVGKSGTGKSFHAMDLCRKENIESIIDDGLYIYRNTMLAGSSAKRAGTKIGAVKTALFINEEQCQSVRDEIARTKPESILVLGTSEGMVDRIMDRLGLEKPPEDSPRRIKIEDITTQAERRKARQQREQLGKHVIPAPSLQLKRNFAGYFMDPLRFFRGKEQDGERTVVRPTYSYMGQYLIAERVIDDIIGCIAAGHPAAGRVIYVSHSTQPEAYELFVVIKMKHGFALWESVCEIQEEIKEMVEKMTAFNVSAIDIEVRGID
;
A
#
# COMPACT_ATOMS: atom_id res chain seq x y z
N MET A 1 3.68 -17.07 -22.25
CA MET A 1 3.90 -16.38 -20.96
C MET A 1 5.02 -17.10 -20.21
N ARG A 2 6.06 -16.39 -19.77
CA ARG A 2 7.20 -16.97 -19.03
C ARG A 2 6.91 -16.94 -17.53
N ILE A 3 7.07 -18.06 -16.83
CA ILE A 3 6.80 -18.12 -15.38
C ILE A 3 8.08 -18.34 -14.59
N TYR A 4 8.27 -17.47 -13.60
CA TYR A 4 9.35 -17.49 -12.62
C TYR A 4 8.75 -17.71 -11.23
N THR A 5 9.50 -18.35 -10.34
CA THR A 5 9.14 -18.45 -8.93
C THR A 5 10.28 -17.96 -8.05
N LEU A 6 9.95 -17.33 -6.93
CA LEU A 6 10.93 -16.98 -5.90
C LEU A 6 10.41 -17.46 -4.54
N VAL A 7 11.12 -18.45 -3.99
CA VAL A 7 10.75 -19.13 -2.75
C VAL A 7 11.72 -18.84 -1.61
N GLY A 8 11.26 -19.04 -0.38
CA GLY A 8 12.08 -18.80 0.80
C GLY A 8 11.26 -18.54 2.06
N LYS A 9 11.81 -18.83 3.23
CA LYS A 9 11.09 -18.74 4.50
C LYS A 9 10.57 -17.32 4.78
N SER A 10 9.55 -17.20 5.63
CA SER A 10 9.06 -15.89 6.05
C SER A 10 10.19 -15.06 6.69
N GLY A 11 10.27 -13.76 6.37
CA GLY A 11 11.31 -12.87 6.90
C GLY A 11 12.69 -12.93 6.23
N THR A 12 12.87 -13.67 5.13
CA THR A 12 14.14 -13.73 4.38
C THR A 12 14.38 -12.59 3.40
N GLY A 13 13.45 -11.63 3.27
CA GLY A 13 13.58 -10.52 2.32
C GLY A 13 13.09 -10.81 0.89
N LYS A 14 12.37 -11.91 0.64
CA LYS A 14 11.84 -12.24 -0.70
C LYS A 14 11.16 -11.09 -1.42
N SER A 15 10.16 -10.44 -0.80
CA SER A 15 9.43 -9.35 -1.45
C SER A 15 10.33 -8.13 -1.73
N PHE A 16 11.44 -7.97 -1.01
CA PHE A 16 12.45 -6.94 -1.30
C PHE A 16 13.26 -7.29 -2.55
N HIS A 17 13.77 -8.52 -2.62
CA HIS A 17 14.57 -8.99 -3.77
C HIS A 17 13.74 -9.30 -5.02
N ALA A 18 12.43 -9.53 -4.88
CA ALA A 18 11.52 -9.79 -5.99
C ALA A 18 11.54 -8.66 -7.03
N MET A 19 11.58 -7.39 -6.59
CA MET A 19 11.62 -6.25 -7.51
C MET A 19 12.93 -6.18 -8.29
N ASP A 20 14.05 -6.45 -7.64
CA ASP A 20 15.36 -6.45 -8.30
C ASP A 20 15.45 -7.61 -9.30
N LEU A 21 14.87 -8.77 -8.96
CA LEU A 21 14.74 -9.91 -9.86
C LEU A 21 13.85 -9.57 -11.07
N CYS A 22 12.70 -8.93 -10.86
CA CYS A 22 11.82 -8.51 -11.95
C CYS A 22 12.51 -7.56 -12.91
N ARG A 23 13.32 -6.62 -12.42
CA ARG A 23 14.11 -5.73 -13.29
C ARG A 23 15.18 -6.48 -14.07
N LYS A 24 15.94 -7.33 -13.40
CA LYS A 24 17.04 -8.09 -14.02
C LYS A 24 16.55 -9.01 -15.13
N GLU A 25 15.42 -9.67 -14.91
CA GLU A 25 14.86 -10.67 -15.83
C GLU A 25 13.75 -10.11 -16.74
N ASN A 26 13.49 -8.80 -16.72
CA ASN A 26 12.37 -8.15 -17.40
C ASN A 26 11.02 -8.85 -17.16
N ILE A 27 10.70 -9.08 -15.89
CA ILE A 27 9.43 -9.67 -15.46
C ILE A 27 8.39 -8.57 -15.28
N GLU A 28 7.28 -8.65 -16.01
CA GLU A 28 6.26 -7.60 -16.05
C GLU A 28 5.24 -7.68 -14.92
N SER A 29 5.09 -8.84 -14.28
CA SER A 29 4.07 -9.05 -13.25
C SER A 29 4.49 -9.94 -12.10
N ILE A 30 3.82 -9.75 -10.96
CA ILE A 30 4.10 -10.40 -9.69
C ILE A 30 2.80 -10.92 -9.08
N ILE A 31 2.85 -12.13 -8.55
CA ILE A 31 1.83 -12.70 -7.68
C ILE A 31 2.44 -12.88 -6.29
N ASP A 32 1.90 -12.17 -5.30
CA ASP A 32 2.38 -12.22 -3.91
C ASP A 32 1.22 -12.04 -2.93
N ASP A 33 1.17 -12.87 -1.88
CA ASP A 33 0.22 -12.72 -0.76
C ASP A 33 -1.24 -12.50 -1.21
N GLY A 34 -1.71 -13.15 -2.28
CA GLY A 34 -3.09 -13.02 -2.78
C GLY A 34 -3.34 -11.84 -3.73
N LEU A 35 -2.31 -11.11 -4.10
CA LEU A 35 -2.38 -9.97 -5.03
C LEU A 35 -1.84 -10.35 -6.41
N TYR A 36 -2.37 -9.71 -7.44
CA TYR A 36 -1.80 -9.65 -8.77
C TYR A 36 -1.37 -8.22 -9.10
N ILE A 37 -0.09 -8.07 -9.44
CA ILE A 37 0.56 -6.80 -9.71
C ILE A 37 1.13 -6.87 -11.13
N TYR A 38 0.78 -5.93 -11.99
CA TYR A 38 1.26 -5.85 -13.38
C TYR A 38 1.81 -4.45 -13.65
N ARG A 39 3.05 -4.34 -14.14
CA ARG A 39 3.74 -3.07 -14.43
C ARG A 39 3.58 -2.05 -13.30
N ASN A 40 3.91 -2.49 -12.09
CA ASN A 40 3.78 -1.71 -10.86
C ASN A 40 2.34 -1.29 -10.54
N THR A 41 1.30 -1.92 -11.07
CA THR A 41 -0.08 -1.61 -10.69
C THR A 41 -0.73 -2.83 -10.05
N MET A 42 -1.34 -2.68 -8.89
CA MET A 42 -2.17 -3.75 -8.33
C MET A 42 -3.48 -3.78 -9.11
N LEU A 43 -3.71 -4.86 -9.87
CA LEU A 43 -4.85 -4.96 -10.75
C LEU A 43 -5.97 -5.85 -10.19
N ALA A 44 -5.63 -6.83 -9.35
CA ALA A 44 -6.62 -7.72 -8.75
C ALA A 44 -6.13 -8.36 -7.45
N GLY A 45 -7.08 -8.90 -6.70
CA GLY A 45 -6.86 -9.66 -5.47
C GLY A 45 -6.92 -8.83 -4.19
N SER A 46 -6.96 -9.53 -3.06
CA SER A 46 -6.91 -8.94 -1.72
C SER A 46 -5.68 -9.46 -1.00
N SER A 47 -4.97 -8.57 -0.29
CA SER A 47 -3.76 -8.98 0.40
C SER A 47 -4.09 -9.88 1.59
N ALA A 48 -3.39 -10.99 1.71
CA ALA A 48 -3.36 -11.85 2.88
C ALA A 48 -3.06 -11.07 4.17
N LYS A 49 -2.42 -9.92 4.06
CA LYS A 49 -2.10 -9.01 5.17
C LYS A 49 -3.31 -8.31 5.77
N ARG A 50 -4.46 -8.29 5.08
CA ARG A 50 -5.74 -7.77 5.59
C ARG A 50 -6.57 -8.81 6.34
N ALA A 51 -6.17 -10.09 6.30
CA ALA A 51 -6.93 -11.12 6.96
C ALA A 51 -6.84 -11.01 8.49
N GLY A 52 -7.98 -11.03 9.17
CA GLY A 52 -8.05 -10.93 10.64
C GLY A 52 -7.46 -12.13 11.40
N THR A 53 -7.09 -13.21 10.71
CA THR A 53 -6.50 -14.41 11.32
C THR A 53 -5.34 -14.95 10.48
N LYS A 54 -4.39 -15.64 11.13
CA LYS A 54 -3.27 -16.33 10.45
C LYS A 54 -3.76 -17.35 9.42
N ILE A 55 -4.83 -18.09 9.75
CA ILE A 55 -5.45 -19.06 8.84
C ILE A 55 -6.05 -18.33 7.64
N GLY A 56 -6.73 -17.20 7.86
CA GLY A 56 -7.25 -16.36 6.79
C GLY A 56 -6.15 -15.87 5.85
N ALA A 57 -5.03 -15.39 6.39
CA ALA A 57 -3.89 -14.94 5.59
C ALA A 57 -3.34 -16.06 4.69
N VAL A 58 -3.19 -17.27 5.22
CA VAL A 58 -2.74 -18.43 4.42
C VAL A 58 -3.75 -18.77 3.32
N LYS A 59 -5.06 -18.76 3.64
CA LYS A 59 -6.11 -19.02 2.65
C LYS A 59 -6.10 -18.00 1.52
N THR A 60 -5.94 -16.72 1.84
CA THR A 60 -5.85 -15.63 0.87
C THR A 60 -4.60 -15.78 0.00
N ALA A 61 -3.44 -16.04 0.60
CA ALA A 61 -2.18 -16.20 -0.15
C ALA A 61 -2.18 -17.40 -1.10
N LEU A 62 -2.95 -18.44 -0.78
CA LEU A 62 -3.14 -19.64 -1.60
C LEU A 62 -4.30 -19.53 -2.59
N PHE A 63 -4.97 -18.37 -2.70
CA PHE A 63 -6.15 -18.19 -3.55
C PHE A 63 -7.23 -19.26 -3.28
N ILE A 64 -7.51 -19.53 -2.01
CA ILE A 64 -8.55 -20.51 -1.60
C ILE A 64 -9.96 -19.95 -1.82
N ASN A 65 -10.15 -18.64 -1.71
CA ASN A 65 -11.42 -18.00 -2.07
C ASN A 65 -11.57 -18.00 -3.61
N GLU A 66 -12.65 -18.62 -4.11
CA GLU A 66 -12.90 -18.77 -5.55
C GLU A 66 -13.16 -17.43 -6.25
N GLU A 67 -13.87 -16.50 -5.62
CA GLU A 67 -14.16 -15.18 -6.17
C GLU A 67 -12.87 -14.37 -6.38
N GLN A 68 -12.00 -14.35 -5.37
CA GLN A 68 -10.68 -13.73 -5.46
C GLN A 68 -9.82 -14.41 -6.52
N CYS A 69 -9.82 -15.75 -6.55
CA CYS A 69 -9.08 -16.53 -7.52
C CYS A 69 -9.51 -16.20 -8.95
N GLN A 70 -10.82 -16.14 -9.20
CA GLN A 70 -11.38 -15.82 -10.50
C GLN A 70 -11.07 -14.38 -10.92
N SER A 71 -11.20 -13.41 -10.01
CA SER A 71 -10.83 -12.01 -10.26
C SER A 71 -9.37 -11.88 -10.73
N VAL A 72 -8.45 -12.62 -10.12
CA VAL A 72 -7.04 -12.63 -10.54
C VAL A 72 -6.84 -13.32 -11.89
N ARG A 73 -7.51 -14.46 -12.14
CA ARG A 73 -7.44 -15.16 -13.43
C ARG A 73 -7.94 -14.29 -14.58
N ASP A 74 -9.06 -13.62 -14.40
CA ASP A 74 -9.66 -12.72 -15.40
C ASP A 74 -8.70 -11.57 -15.74
N GLU A 75 -8.04 -11.03 -14.71
CA GLU A 75 -7.08 -9.96 -14.86
C GLU A 75 -5.80 -10.40 -15.60
N ILE A 76 -5.28 -11.59 -15.30
CA ILE A 76 -4.15 -12.19 -16.03
C ILE A 76 -4.54 -12.43 -17.49
N ALA A 77 -5.76 -12.92 -17.76
CA ALA A 77 -6.25 -13.16 -19.11
C ALA A 77 -6.46 -11.86 -19.91
N ARG A 78 -6.85 -10.77 -19.23
CA ARG A 78 -7.02 -9.44 -19.82
C ARG A 78 -5.68 -8.80 -20.16
N THR A 79 -4.72 -8.85 -19.23
CA THR A 79 -3.41 -8.19 -19.35
C THR A 79 -2.43 -8.95 -20.23
N LYS A 80 -2.54 -10.28 -20.29
CA LYS A 80 -1.69 -11.18 -21.08
C LYS A 80 -0.19 -10.86 -20.89
N PRO A 81 0.32 -10.92 -19.65
CA PRO A 81 1.71 -10.54 -19.37
C PRO A 81 2.69 -11.43 -20.13
N GLU A 82 3.80 -10.87 -20.59
CA GLU A 82 4.87 -11.67 -21.19
C GLU A 82 5.50 -12.61 -20.17
N SER A 83 5.49 -12.20 -18.90
CA SER A 83 6.19 -12.86 -17.80
C SER A 83 5.53 -12.60 -16.43
N ILE A 84 5.52 -13.63 -15.57
CA ILE A 84 4.98 -13.58 -14.20
C ILE A 84 5.99 -14.14 -13.21
N LEU A 85 6.19 -13.46 -12.08
CA LEU A 85 6.90 -13.95 -10.91
C LEU A 85 5.91 -14.37 -9.82
N VAL A 86 5.95 -15.62 -9.39
CA VAL A 86 5.13 -16.14 -8.27
C VAL A 86 5.97 -16.23 -7.01
N LEU A 87 5.57 -15.52 -5.96
CA LEU A 87 6.24 -15.53 -4.66
C LEU A 87 5.59 -16.53 -3.71
N GLY A 88 6.41 -17.19 -2.90
CA GLY A 88 5.89 -18.10 -1.88
C GLY A 88 6.92 -18.47 -0.82
N THR A 89 6.44 -19.18 0.20
CA THR A 89 7.31 -19.62 1.31
C THR A 89 8.02 -20.95 1.02
N SER A 90 7.54 -21.70 0.05
CA SER A 90 8.08 -22.98 -0.41
C SER A 90 7.71 -23.23 -1.87
N GLU A 91 8.40 -24.17 -2.52
CA GLU A 91 8.09 -24.63 -3.88
C GLU A 91 6.66 -25.17 -3.96
N GLY A 92 6.27 -26.04 -3.01
CA GLY A 92 4.89 -26.55 -2.96
C GLY A 92 3.83 -25.48 -2.76
N MET A 93 4.15 -24.34 -2.13
CA MET A 93 3.23 -23.21 -2.02
C MET A 93 3.04 -22.52 -3.37
N VAL A 94 4.12 -22.20 -4.08
CA VAL A 94 4.02 -21.54 -5.39
C VAL A 94 3.39 -22.45 -6.44
N ASP A 95 3.64 -23.77 -6.38
CA ASP A 95 3.01 -24.73 -7.28
C ASP A 95 1.49 -24.78 -7.08
N ARG A 96 1.02 -24.75 -5.83
CA ARG A 96 -0.42 -24.66 -5.53
C ARG A 96 -1.03 -23.35 -6.03
N ILE A 97 -0.34 -22.23 -5.87
CA ILE A 97 -0.81 -20.93 -6.38
C ILE A 97 -0.94 -21.00 -7.91
N MET A 98 0.05 -21.56 -8.61
CA MET A 98 0.01 -21.72 -10.06
C MET A 98 -1.14 -22.62 -10.50
N ASP A 99 -1.35 -23.77 -9.84
CA ASP A 99 -2.51 -24.64 -10.11
C ASP A 99 -3.83 -23.90 -9.94
N ARG A 100 -3.97 -23.16 -8.84
CA ARG A 100 -5.18 -22.40 -8.54
C ARG A 100 -5.40 -21.29 -9.55
N LEU A 101 -4.36 -20.66 -10.10
CA LEU A 101 -4.51 -19.60 -11.09
C LEU A 101 -4.49 -20.12 -12.55
N GLY A 102 -4.37 -21.43 -12.76
CA GLY A 102 -4.32 -22.02 -14.11
C GLY A 102 -3.05 -21.67 -14.87
N LEU A 103 -1.93 -21.49 -14.16
CA LEU A 103 -0.64 -21.09 -14.71
C LEU A 103 0.25 -22.30 -14.99
N GLU A 104 1.00 -22.26 -16.09
CA GLU A 104 1.94 -23.33 -16.45
C GLU A 104 3.16 -23.36 -15.52
N LYS A 105 3.41 -24.49 -14.88
CA LYS A 105 4.54 -24.63 -13.97
C LYS A 105 5.86 -24.75 -14.75
N PRO A 106 6.92 -24.02 -14.38
CA PRO A 106 8.25 -24.33 -14.91
C PRO A 106 8.69 -25.73 -14.46
N PRO A 107 9.49 -26.46 -15.28
CA PRO A 107 10.10 -27.73 -14.90
C PRO A 107 10.85 -27.64 -13.56
N GLU A 108 10.98 -28.76 -12.84
CA GLU A 108 11.62 -28.80 -11.51
C GLU A 108 13.08 -28.33 -11.54
N ASP A 109 13.80 -28.63 -12.62
CA ASP A 109 15.19 -28.27 -12.87
C ASP A 109 15.36 -26.89 -13.54
N SER A 110 14.27 -26.16 -13.76
CA SER A 110 14.30 -24.89 -14.47
C SER A 110 15.05 -23.81 -13.67
N PRO A 111 15.94 -23.02 -14.30
CA PRO A 111 16.58 -21.88 -13.64
C PRO A 111 15.59 -20.76 -13.27
N ARG A 112 14.33 -20.88 -13.72
CA ARG A 112 13.24 -19.96 -13.35
C ARG A 112 12.64 -20.27 -11.98
N ARG A 113 13.00 -21.39 -11.33
CA ARG A 113 12.65 -21.72 -9.94
C ARG A 113 13.75 -21.24 -8.99
N ILE A 114 13.61 -20.02 -8.47
CA ILE A 114 14.68 -19.33 -7.75
C ILE A 114 14.47 -19.45 -6.25
N LYS A 115 15.52 -19.78 -5.50
CA LYS A 115 15.50 -19.71 -4.03
C LYS A 115 16.12 -18.40 -3.58
N ILE A 116 15.55 -17.81 -2.53
CA ILE A 116 16.13 -16.58 -1.93
C ILE A 116 17.57 -16.82 -1.47
N GLU A 117 17.89 -18.05 -1.06
CA GLU A 117 19.23 -18.54 -0.76
C GLU A 117 20.23 -18.30 -1.88
N ASP A 118 19.80 -18.38 -3.14
CA ASP A 118 20.68 -18.33 -4.32
C ASP A 118 21.03 -16.89 -4.73
N ILE A 119 20.26 -15.92 -4.24
CA ILE A 119 20.39 -14.49 -4.58
C ILE A 119 20.72 -13.61 -3.37
N THR A 120 20.88 -14.20 -2.18
CA THR A 120 21.16 -13.45 -0.94
C THR A 120 22.19 -14.11 -0.04
N THR A 121 22.99 -13.29 0.63
CA THR A 121 23.92 -13.73 1.67
C THR A 121 23.20 -14.05 2.98
N GLN A 122 23.86 -14.82 3.86
CA GLN A 122 23.30 -15.13 5.18
C GLN A 122 23.16 -13.87 6.07
N ALA A 123 24.05 -12.89 5.91
CA ALA A 123 24.02 -11.63 6.64
C ALA A 123 22.80 -10.77 6.24
N GLU A 124 22.49 -10.68 4.95
CA GLU A 124 21.32 -9.97 4.44
C GLU A 124 20.01 -10.59 4.95
N ARG A 125 19.92 -11.92 4.93
CA ARG A 125 18.75 -12.65 5.48
C ARG A 125 18.58 -12.44 6.98
N ARG A 126 19.67 -12.40 7.76
CA ARG A 126 19.62 -12.08 9.20
C ARG A 126 19.13 -10.66 9.44
N LYS A 127 19.62 -9.68 8.67
CA LYS A 127 19.19 -8.28 8.77
C LYS A 127 17.70 -8.11 8.43
N ALA A 128 17.23 -8.76 7.36
CA ALA A 128 15.81 -8.75 6.99
C ALA A 128 14.93 -9.38 8.10
N ARG A 129 15.37 -10.49 8.67
CA ARG A 129 14.69 -11.15 9.80
C ARG A 129 14.65 -10.26 11.03
N GLN A 130 15.77 -9.63 11.39
CA GLN A 130 15.86 -8.72 12.52
C GLN A 130 14.96 -7.49 12.34
N GLN A 131 14.91 -6.91 11.14
CA GLN A 131 14.00 -5.79 10.85
C GLN A 131 12.52 -6.21 10.96
N ARG A 132 12.18 -7.44 10.57
CA ARG A 132 10.82 -7.97 10.75
C ARG A 132 10.49 -8.21 12.22
N GLU A 133 11.36 -8.89 12.95
CA GLU A 133 11.14 -9.29 14.34
C GLU A 133 11.18 -8.09 15.30
N GLN A 134 12.08 -7.13 15.07
CA GLN A 134 12.26 -5.97 15.98
C GLN A 134 11.40 -4.77 15.60
N LEU A 135 11.12 -4.54 14.31
CA LEU A 135 10.50 -3.29 13.83
C LEU A 135 9.14 -3.49 13.15
N GLY A 136 8.69 -4.73 12.94
CA GLY A 136 7.43 -5.07 12.26
C GLY A 136 7.38 -4.64 10.79
N LYS A 137 8.51 -4.24 10.20
CA LYS A 137 8.55 -3.68 8.83
C LYS A 137 8.40 -4.79 7.78
N HIS A 138 7.54 -4.58 6.80
CA HIS A 138 7.37 -5.49 5.67
C HIS A 138 7.38 -4.75 4.33
N VAL A 139 8.10 -5.28 3.36
CA VAL A 139 8.15 -4.68 2.01
C VAL A 139 6.98 -5.21 1.19
N ILE A 140 6.27 -4.33 0.47
CA ILE A 140 5.28 -4.71 -0.53
C ILE A 140 5.79 -4.23 -1.89
N PRO A 141 5.84 -5.09 -2.92
CA PRO A 141 6.31 -4.73 -4.24
C PRO A 141 5.23 -3.97 -5.03
N ALA A 142 4.78 -2.81 -4.54
CA ALA A 142 3.86 -1.94 -5.28
C ALA A 142 4.18 -0.45 -5.04
N PRO A 143 3.85 0.44 -6.00
CA PRO A 143 4.18 1.86 -5.91
C PRO A 143 3.33 2.58 -4.88
N SER A 144 3.96 3.59 -4.28
CA SER A 144 3.46 4.26 -3.07
C SER A 144 2.10 4.91 -3.27
N LEU A 145 1.85 5.46 -4.46
CA LEU A 145 0.63 6.21 -4.79
C LEU A 145 -0.64 5.34 -4.80
N GLN A 146 -0.56 4.11 -5.34
CA GLN A 146 -1.73 3.20 -5.41
C GLN A 146 -1.96 2.45 -4.10
N LEU A 147 -0.91 2.20 -3.32
CA LEU A 147 -1.06 1.70 -1.96
C LEU A 147 -1.77 2.74 -1.07
N LYS A 148 -1.59 4.05 -1.28
CA LYS A 148 -2.30 5.08 -0.47
C LYS A 148 -3.81 4.99 -0.60
N ARG A 149 -4.34 4.71 -1.80
CA ARG A 149 -5.79 4.53 -2.01
C ARG A 149 -6.33 3.23 -1.42
N ASN A 150 -5.55 2.15 -1.52
CA ASN A 150 -5.93 0.83 -1.00
C ASN A 150 -5.62 0.64 0.50
N PHE A 151 -4.81 1.50 1.10
CA PHE A 151 -4.42 1.45 2.51
C PHE A 151 -4.59 2.84 3.14
N ALA A 152 -5.72 3.47 2.86
CA ALA A 152 -6.05 4.71 3.52
C ALA A 152 -6.23 4.46 5.03
N GLY A 153 -5.59 5.27 5.88
CA GLY A 153 -5.53 5.04 7.33
C GLY A 153 -4.35 4.18 7.81
N TYR A 154 -3.39 3.88 6.94
CA TYR A 154 -2.18 3.11 7.28
C TYR A 154 -0.93 3.97 7.02
N PHE A 155 -0.06 4.16 8.02
CA PHE A 155 1.21 4.87 7.82
C PHE A 155 2.14 4.09 6.89
N MET A 156 2.44 4.69 5.74
CA MET A 156 3.42 4.18 4.80
C MET A 156 4.57 5.18 4.70
N ASP A 157 5.76 4.73 5.05
CA ASP A 157 6.96 5.51 4.91
C ASP A 157 7.68 5.07 3.62
N PRO A 158 7.66 5.87 2.55
CA PRO A 158 8.44 5.57 1.36
C PRO A 158 9.93 5.67 1.72
N LEU A 159 10.67 4.55 1.67
CA LEU A 159 12.11 4.57 1.87
C LEU A 159 12.76 5.28 0.66
N ARG A 160 12.98 6.59 0.76
CA ARG A 160 13.91 7.32 -0.14
C ARG A 160 15.34 7.01 0.31
N PHE A 161 16.02 6.11 -0.39
CA PHE A 161 17.47 5.97 -0.20
C PHE A 161 18.17 7.16 -0.87
N PHE A 162 18.65 8.11 -0.08
CA PHE A 162 19.70 9.04 -0.51
C PHE A 162 21.03 8.30 -0.56
N ARG A 163 21.30 7.56 -1.65
CA ARG A 163 22.66 7.22 -2.08
C ARG A 163 22.73 7.31 -3.59
N GLY A 164 23.70 8.11 -4.05
CA GLY A 164 23.76 8.71 -5.37
C GLY A 164 23.74 7.74 -6.56
N LYS A 165 23.36 8.36 -7.69
CA LYS A 165 23.19 7.85 -9.06
C LYS A 165 21.95 6.98 -9.28
N GLU A 166 20.94 7.62 -9.88
CA GLU A 166 19.85 7.05 -10.69
C GLU A 166 19.24 5.76 -10.15
N GLN A 167 18.35 5.89 -9.16
CA GLN A 167 17.39 4.85 -8.79
C GLN A 167 15.97 5.41 -8.89
N ASP A 168 15.43 5.46 -10.11
CA ASP A 168 14.00 5.66 -10.30
C ASP A 168 13.27 4.34 -10.02
N GLY A 169 12.66 4.27 -8.85
CA GLY A 169 11.92 3.11 -8.40
C GLY A 169 11.42 3.30 -6.99
N GLU A 170 10.24 3.90 -6.85
CA GLU A 170 9.58 4.03 -5.56
C GLU A 170 9.33 2.66 -4.91
N ARG A 171 9.80 2.50 -3.66
CA ARG A 171 9.62 1.30 -2.84
C ARG A 171 8.77 1.67 -1.62
N THR A 172 7.65 0.97 -1.41
CA THR A 172 6.75 1.23 -0.28
C THR A 172 6.94 0.19 0.81
N VAL A 173 7.36 0.62 2.00
CA VAL A 173 7.39 -0.23 3.20
C VAL A 173 6.08 -0.03 3.95
N VAL A 174 5.37 -1.13 4.20
CA VAL A 174 4.11 -1.13 4.94
C VAL A 174 4.30 -1.92 6.23
N ARG A 175 3.73 -1.43 7.33
CA ARG A 175 3.58 -2.21 8.56
C ARG A 175 2.19 -2.87 8.57
N PRO A 176 2.10 -4.21 8.61
CA PRO A 176 0.82 -4.89 8.76
C PRO A 176 0.19 -4.60 10.13
N THR A 177 -1.13 -4.48 10.21
CA THR A 177 -1.89 -4.22 11.45
C THR A 177 -1.64 -5.24 12.56
N TYR A 178 -1.36 -6.51 12.22
CA TYR A 178 -1.03 -7.53 13.22
C TYR A 178 0.38 -7.40 13.82
N SER A 179 1.24 -6.53 13.27
CA SER A 179 2.56 -6.21 13.86
C SER A 179 2.50 -5.01 14.78
N TYR A 180 1.39 -4.28 14.84
CA TYR A 180 1.14 -3.34 15.92
C TYR A 180 0.72 -4.15 17.13
N MET A 181 1.38 -3.93 18.27
CA MET A 181 0.85 -4.40 19.55
C MET A 181 -0.36 -3.51 19.90
N GLY A 182 -1.52 -3.79 19.31
CA GLY A 182 -2.78 -3.06 19.55
C GLY A 182 -3.59 -2.72 18.29
N GLN A 183 -4.82 -2.24 18.50
CA GLN A 183 -5.65 -1.64 17.43
C GLN A 183 -5.17 -0.20 17.21
N TYR A 184 -4.90 0.18 15.94
CA TYR A 184 -4.64 1.57 15.57
C TYR A 184 -5.97 2.25 15.27
N LEU A 185 -6.33 3.24 16.07
CA LEU A 185 -7.59 3.97 15.99
C LEU A 185 -7.28 5.46 16.04
N ILE A 186 -7.66 6.19 14.99
CA ILE A 186 -7.65 7.65 15.00
C ILE A 186 -8.98 8.08 15.58
N ALA A 187 -8.94 8.77 16.73
CA ALA A 187 -10.15 9.32 17.30
C ALA A 187 -10.71 10.41 16.37
N GLU A 188 -12.04 10.46 16.21
CA GLU A 188 -12.71 11.42 15.32
C GLU A 188 -12.26 12.86 15.56
N ARG A 189 -12.08 13.23 16.84
CA ARG A 189 -11.60 14.56 17.27
C ARG A 189 -10.24 14.98 16.69
N VAL A 190 -9.39 14.03 16.29
CA VAL A 190 -8.09 14.36 15.68
C VAL A 190 -8.27 15.17 14.40
N ILE A 191 -9.36 14.93 13.67
CA ILE A 191 -9.67 15.61 12.42
C ILE A 191 -10.10 17.05 12.71
N ASP A 192 -10.95 17.23 13.72
CA ASP A 192 -11.33 18.54 14.24
C ASP A 192 -10.09 19.34 14.68
N ASP A 193 -9.17 18.69 15.38
CA ASP A 193 -7.92 19.30 15.86
C ASP A 193 -7.02 19.74 14.70
N ILE A 194 -6.86 18.90 13.66
CA ILE A 194 -6.06 19.23 12.46
C ILE A 194 -6.64 20.48 11.79
N ILE A 195 -7.95 20.50 11.53
CA ILE A 195 -8.62 21.63 10.87
C ILE A 195 -8.54 22.88 11.75
N GLY A 196 -8.70 22.73 13.07
CA GLY A 196 -8.52 23.81 14.03
C GLY A 196 -7.13 24.42 14.01
N CYS A 197 -6.08 23.60 13.89
CA CYS A 197 -4.70 24.07 13.78
C CYS A 197 -4.44 24.82 12.47
N ILE A 198 -4.97 24.33 11.35
CA ILE A 198 -4.85 24.97 10.04
C ILE A 198 -5.55 26.33 10.06
N ALA A 199 -6.79 26.39 10.54
CA ALA A 199 -7.54 27.63 10.66
C ALA A 199 -6.86 28.65 11.62
N ALA A 200 -6.23 28.17 12.69
CA ALA A 200 -5.49 29.05 13.59
C ALA A 200 -4.19 29.61 12.95
N GLY A 201 -3.56 28.84 12.05
CA GLY A 201 -2.34 29.23 11.34
C GLY A 201 -2.59 30.11 10.10
N HIS A 202 -3.79 30.02 9.50
CA HIS A 202 -4.09 30.72 8.26
C HIS A 202 -4.54 32.19 8.49
N PRO A 203 -3.90 33.20 7.86
CA PRO A 203 -4.18 34.61 8.12
C PRO A 203 -5.64 35.01 7.89
N ALA A 204 -6.26 34.47 6.82
CA ALA A 204 -7.63 34.76 6.42
C ALA A 204 -8.70 33.93 7.17
N ALA A 205 -8.31 32.86 7.85
CA ALA A 205 -9.25 31.99 8.54
C ALA A 205 -9.68 32.60 9.87
N GLY A 206 -10.98 32.60 10.11
CA GLY A 206 -11.60 32.95 11.38
C GLY A 206 -11.95 31.69 12.17
N ARG A 207 -13.07 31.74 12.89
CA ARG A 207 -13.51 30.62 13.74
C ARG A 207 -14.04 29.45 12.90
N VAL A 208 -13.54 28.24 13.17
CA VAL A 208 -14.18 26.98 12.74
C VAL A 208 -15.44 26.75 13.57
N ILE A 209 -16.58 26.63 12.90
CA ILE A 209 -17.89 26.48 13.53
C ILE A 209 -18.25 25.00 13.67
N TYR A 210 -18.02 24.23 12.61
CA TYR A 210 -18.46 22.85 12.52
C TYR A 210 -17.58 22.09 11.55
N VAL A 211 -17.33 20.82 11.87
CA VAL A 211 -16.65 19.85 11.01
C VAL A 211 -17.51 18.60 11.01
N SER A 212 -17.75 18.05 9.82
CA SER A 212 -18.32 16.72 9.62
C SER A 212 -17.41 15.95 8.70
N HIS A 213 -17.33 14.64 8.92
CA HIS A 213 -16.51 13.79 8.10
C HIS A 213 -17.08 12.38 7.99
N SER A 214 -16.76 11.69 6.89
CA SER A 214 -17.10 10.28 6.73
C SER A 214 -16.27 9.40 7.67
N THR A 215 -16.66 8.14 7.82
CA THR A 215 -15.91 7.15 8.61
C THR A 215 -15.09 6.20 7.73
N GLN A 216 -15.11 6.39 6.41
CA GLN A 216 -14.43 5.54 5.43
C GLN A 216 -13.08 6.16 5.04
N PRO A 217 -11.94 5.59 5.46
CA PRO A 217 -10.63 6.14 5.15
C PRO A 217 -10.33 6.22 3.65
N GLU A 218 -10.82 5.28 2.85
CA GLU A 218 -10.51 5.16 1.40
C GLU A 218 -11.23 6.19 0.52
N ALA A 219 -12.32 6.76 1.03
CA ALA A 219 -13.12 7.80 0.39
C ALA A 219 -13.56 8.80 1.49
N TYR A 220 -12.56 9.50 2.03
CA TYR A 220 -12.75 10.37 3.16
C TYR A 220 -13.33 11.70 2.71
N GLU A 221 -14.57 11.98 3.12
CA GLU A 221 -15.30 13.20 2.77
C GLU A 221 -15.33 14.13 3.97
N LEU A 222 -15.09 15.41 3.74
CA LEU A 222 -15.02 16.44 4.76
C LEU A 222 -15.96 17.59 4.43
N PHE A 223 -16.72 18.03 5.42
CA PHE A 223 -17.53 19.25 5.33
C PHE A 223 -17.13 20.18 6.48
N VAL A 224 -16.67 21.38 6.14
CA VAL A 224 -16.15 22.35 7.10
C VAL A 224 -16.95 23.64 7.01
N VAL A 225 -17.49 24.09 8.14
CA VAL A 225 -18.13 25.39 8.25
C VAL A 225 -17.18 26.33 8.98
N ILE A 226 -16.78 27.40 8.31
CA ILE A 226 -15.80 28.34 8.83
C ILE A 226 -16.28 29.78 8.67
N LYS A 227 -15.83 30.66 9.57
CA LYS A 227 -15.87 32.10 9.35
C LYS A 227 -14.56 32.59 8.74
N MET A 228 -14.64 33.63 7.94
CA MET A 228 -13.45 34.24 7.33
C MET A 228 -13.20 35.61 7.95
N LYS A 229 -11.96 36.08 7.97
CA LYS A 229 -11.64 37.44 8.43
C LYS A 229 -11.82 38.45 7.30
N HIS A 230 -12.22 39.67 7.63
CA HIS A 230 -12.26 40.76 6.66
C HIS A 230 -10.87 41.11 6.09
N GLY A 231 -10.83 41.63 4.86
CA GLY A 231 -9.61 42.14 4.22
C GLY A 231 -8.83 41.13 3.39
N PHE A 232 -9.39 39.93 3.17
CA PHE A 232 -8.80 38.88 2.33
C PHE A 232 -9.71 38.55 1.14
N ALA A 233 -9.12 38.07 0.05
CA ALA A 233 -9.87 37.60 -1.11
C ALA A 233 -10.57 36.27 -0.76
N LEU A 234 -11.88 36.35 -0.53
CA LEU A 234 -12.65 35.25 0.06
C LEU A 234 -12.47 33.91 -0.67
N TRP A 235 -12.63 33.93 -1.99
CA TRP A 235 -12.57 32.70 -2.80
C TRP A 235 -11.16 32.09 -2.79
N GLU A 236 -10.13 32.90 -3.03
CA GLU A 236 -8.73 32.46 -3.04
C GLU A 236 -8.33 31.87 -1.70
N SER A 237 -8.63 32.57 -0.60
CA SER A 237 -8.32 32.10 0.74
C SER A 237 -9.06 30.81 1.12
N VAL A 238 -10.30 30.62 0.66
CA VAL A 238 -11.03 29.36 0.89
C VAL A 238 -10.40 28.21 0.10
N CYS A 239 -9.99 28.43 -1.15
CA CYS A 239 -9.28 27.42 -1.93
C CYS A 239 -7.94 27.03 -1.28
N GLU A 240 -7.16 27.99 -0.80
CA GLU A 240 -5.90 27.75 -0.08
C GLU A 240 -6.13 26.90 1.18
N ILE A 241 -7.12 27.27 2.01
CA ILE A 241 -7.48 26.50 3.22
C ILE A 241 -7.95 25.08 2.85
N GLN A 242 -8.74 24.94 1.77
CA GLN A 242 -9.23 23.65 1.30
C GLN A 242 -8.09 22.72 0.88
N GLU A 243 -7.12 23.24 0.13
CA GLU A 243 -5.92 22.50 -0.27
C GLU A 243 -5.05 22.14 0.95
N GLU A 244 -4.84 23.07 1.87
CA GLU A 244 -4.06 22.83 3.08
C GLU A 244 -4.70 21.77 3.99
N ILE A 245 -6.03 21.80 4.17
CA ILE A 245 -6.79 20.75 4.87
C ILE A 245 -6.57 19.40 4.20
N LYS A 246 -6.68 19.33 2.86
CA LYS A 246 -6.46 18.09 2.11
C LYS A 246 -5.07 17.53 2.38
N GLU A 247 -4.05 18.34 2.14
CA GLU A 247 -2.66 17.90 2.26
C GLU A 247 -2.33 17.43 3.68
N MET A 248 -2.77 18.16 4.70
CA MET A 248 -2.45 17.85 6.08
C MET A 248 -3.20 16.63 6.58
N VAL A 249 -4.49 16.48 6.24
CA VAL A 249 -5.25 15.28 6.59
C VAL A 249 -4.63 14.05 5.92
N GLU A 250 -4.38 14.08 4.61
CA GLU A 250 -3.75 12.96 3.89
C GLU A 250 -2.35 12.63 4.45
N LYS A 251 -1.57 13.64 4.80
CA LYS A 251 -0.20 13.47 5.33
C LYS A 251 -0.18 12.90 6.74
N MET A 252 -1.07 13.37 7.62
CA MET A 252 -1.03 13.01 9.05
C MET A 252 -1.81 11.74 9.37
N THR A 253 -2.85 11.42 8.59
CA THR A 253 -3.74 10.29 8.85
C THR A 253 -3.60 9.17 7.83
N ALA A 254 -2.94 9.44 6.71
CA ALA A 254 -2.92 8.58 5.53
C ALA A 254 -4.33 8.29 4.96
N PHE A 255 -5.37 9.04 5.32
CA PHE A 255 -6.68 8.95 4.68
C PHE A 255 -6.58 9.41 3.22
N ASN A 256 -7.47 8.90 2.35
CA ASN A 256 -7.58 9.32 0.97
C ASN A 256 -8.78 10.26 0.87
N VAL A 257 -8.51 11.57 0.80
CA VAL A 257 -9.56 12.58 0.85
C VAL A 257 -10.21 12.70 -0.53
N SER A 258 -11.46 12.23 -0.66
CA SER A 258 -12.20 12.23 -1.92
C SER A 258 -12.86 13.58 -2.19
N ALA A 259 -13.35 14.25 -1.16
CA ALA A 259 -14.00 15.55 -1.26
C ALA A 259 -13.79 16.36 0.03
N ILE A 260 -13.64 17.68 -0.15
CA ILE A 260 -13.72 18.66 0.94
C ILE A 260 -14.67 19.73 0.47
N ASP A 261 -15.72 19.99 1.24
CA ASP A 261 -16.64 21.09 1.01
C ASP A 261 -16.49 22.11 2.14
N ILE A 262 -16.32 23.39 1.79
CA ILE A 262 -16.20 24.48 2.76
C ILE A 262 -17.38 25.43 2.62
N GLU A 263 -18.16 25.58 3.70
CA GLU A 263 -19.20 26.60 3.82
C GLU A 263 -18.65 27.80 4.60
N VAL A 264 -18.68 28.98 3.99
CA VAL A 264 -18.37 30.23 4.70
C VAL A 264 -19.63 30.79 5.33
N ARG A 265 -19.69 30.80 6.66
CA ARG A 265 -20.84 31.31 7.43
C ARG A 265 -20.52 32.67 8.07
N GLY A 266 -20.22 33.62 7.21
CA GLY A 266 -19.97 35.02 7.55
C GLY A 266 -18.49 35.42 7.54
N ILE A 267 -18.30 36.73 7.61
CA ILE A 267 -16.99 37.38 7.68
C ILE A 267 -16.93 38.12 9.03
N ASP A 268 -15.90 37.84 9.82
CA ASP A 268 -15.58 38.52 11.08
C ASP A 268 -14.84 39.85 10.83
#